data_AF-A0A7K3H8F7-F1
#
_entry.id   AF-A0A7K3H8F7-F1
#
_cell.length_a   1.000
_cell.length_b   1.000
_cell.length_c   1.000
_cell.angle_alpha   90.00
_cell.angle_beta   90.00
_cell.angle_gamma   90.00
#
_symmetry.space_group_name_H-M   'P 1'
#
loop_
_entity.id
_entity.type
_entity.pdbx_description
1 polymer ?
#
loop_
_entity_poly.entity_id
_entity_poly.type
_entity_poly.pdbx_seq_one_letter_code
_entity_poly.pdbx_strand_id
1 'polypeptide(L)'
;MNHHETAGGRGHRGRPDLADAGISKTAGEYTDRFLVLLAPGAQEEGMATLRSRAGTEPAERIRPDVTESTAEVLEQAGSVVFEDLGVAVVQAAPDQRRAVMETARDEPAVLAVERERVLWASQLTESRAETATADYLRGYHDGVEELVQHALERIDTAAVREPGTAGFDESLVTWGLQAAGVPRSAFSGQGVRVAVLDTGVDTGHPDLTARLEGAASFVPGQAVQDGHGHGTHCVGTSCGPRTPGAAPRYGVACEAEIYAGKVLGDGGGGTDTQILAGMNWAFGQGCRVISMSLGSPVGPGERPSRVYEQIARRLMRAGTLVVAAAGNESERPHVVEPVGHPANCPSVLAVGALDSHFAVASFSNAGLNPDGGQIDIAAPGVDVLSSWPQAPGHRRLRGTSMATPHVAGAIALFAEAAPGASAAELKSFLLAGARRLPLPAVDVGAGLLQAP
;
A
#
# COMPACT_ATOMS: atom_id res chain seq x y z
N MET A 1 -67.03 18.29 2.38
CA MET A 1 -67.58 17.02 1.86
C MET A 1 -66.77 16.67 0.63
N ASN A 2 -65.70 15.90 0.83
CA ASN A 2 -65.61 14.46 0.53
C ASN A 2 -65.44 14.22 -0.98
N HIS A 3 -64.21 13.95 -1.42
CA HIS A 3 -63.67 12.62 -1.82
C HIS A 3 -63.83 12.41 -3.35
N HIS A 4 -62.92 11.85 -4.15
CA HIS A 4 -61.76 10.96 -3.95
C HIS A 4 -60.83 10.99 -5.20
N GLU A 5 -59.51 10.74 -4.97
CA GLU A 5 -58.52 9.89 -5.71
C GLU A 5 -58.33 9.95 -7.24
N THR A 6 -57.18 9.70 -7.89
CA THR A 6 -55.75 9.42 -7.58
C THR A 6 -55.00 9.35 -8.91
N ALA A 7 -53.75 9.79 -8.97
CA ALA A 7 -52.71 9.22 -9.85
C ALA A 7 -51.33 9.59 -9.29
N GLY A 8 -50.47 8.60 -9.06
CA GLY A 8 -49.29 8.71 -8.23
C GLY A 8 -48.03 9.14 -8.98
N GLY A 9 -47.32 10.13 -8.41
CA GLY A 9 -45.96 10.49 -8.80
C GLY A 9 -44.95 9.73 -7.93
N ARG A 10 -44.18 8.82 -8.54
CA ARG A 10 -43.00 8.22 -7.91
C ARG A 10 -41.92 9.29 -7.80
N GLY A 11 -41.67 9.76 -6.58
CA GLY A 11 -40.55 10.63 -6.27
C GLY A 11 -39.22 9.89 -6.45
N HIS A 12 -38.48 10.29 -7.48
CA HIS A 12 -37.08 9.92 -7.67
C HIS A 12 -36.26 10.65 -6.59
N ARG A 13 -35.98 9.99 -5.46
CA ARG A 13 -35.00 10.49 -4.49
C ARG A 13 -33.62 10.25 -5.07
N GLY A 14 -33.02 11.31 -5.59
CA GLY A 14 -31.65 11.35 -6.06
C GLY A 14 -30.69 10.88 -4.97
N ARG A 15 -29.71 10.08 -5.39
CA ARG A 15 -28.51 9.79 -4.60
C ARG A 15 -27.79 11.12 -4.35
N PRO A 16 -27.31 11.39 -3.13
CA PRO A 16 -26.45 12.54 -2.91
C PRO A 16 -25.12 12.28 -3.63
N ASP A 17 -24.78 13.18 -4.54
CA ASP A 17 -23.45 13.29 -5.16
C ASP A 17 -22.39 13.37 -4.05
N LEU A 18 -21.46 12.42 -4.07
CA LEU A 18 -20.23 12.51 -3.31
C LEU A 18 -19.37 13.58 -4.00
N ALA A 19 -19.43 14.78 -3.45
CA ALA A 19 -18.60 15.89 -3.89
C ALA A 19 -17.13 15.53 -3.74
N ASP A 20 -16.44 15.70 -4.86
CA ASP A 20 -15.00 15.72 -5.10
C ASP A 20 -14.27 16.50 -4.00
N ALA A 21 -13.79 15.80 -2.97
CA ALA A 21 -12.84 16.35 -2.02
C ALA A 21 -11.48 16.36 -2.70
N GLY A 22 -11.13 17.49 -3.30
CA GLY A 22 -9.84 17.70 -3.96
C GLY A 22 -8.67 17.49 -2.99
N ILE A 23 -8.08 16.30 -3.03
CA ILE A 23 -6.84 15.96 -2.35
C ILE A 23 -5.72 16.67 -3.10
N SER A 24 -4.98 17.54 -2.41
CA SER A 24 -3.82 18.24 -2.97
C SER A 24 -2.72 17.22 -3.31
N LYS A 25 -2.49 16.98 -4.62
CA LYS A 25 -1.54 15.98 -5.16
C LYS A 25 -0.05 16.19 -4.78
N THR A 26 0.31 17.25 -4.05
CA THR A 26 1.70 17.73 -3.97
C THR A 26 2.32 17.75 -2.58
N ALA A 27 1.58 17.49 -1.50
CA ALA A 27 2.15 17.46 -0.15
C ALA A 27 1.40 16.48 0.77
N GLY A 28 2.14 15.68 1.53
CA GLY A 28 1.57 14.79 2.53
C GLY A 28 0.75 15.54 3.59
N GLU A 29 -0.32 14.91 4.03
CA GLU A 29 -1.16 15.40 5.14
C GLU A 29 -0.58 14.98 6.48
N TYR A 30 -0.78 15.79 7.52
CA TYR A 30 -0.18 15.58 8.85
C TYR A 30 -1.17 15.89 9.97
N THR A 31 -1.06 15.16 11.06
CA THR A 31 -1.85 15.38 12.28
C THR A 31 -1.17 16.40 13.23
N ASP A 32 -1.69 16.51 14.44
CA ASP A 32 -1.11 17.25 15.57
C ASP A 32 -0.19 16.38 16.46
N ARG A 33 0.01 15.10 16.10
CA ARG A 33 0.90 14.17 16.80
C ARG A 33 2.28 14.10 16.14
N PHE A 34 3.23 13.57 16.89
CA PHE A 34 4.64 13.44 16.48
C PHE A 34 5.12 12.02 16.72
N LEU A 35 5.83 11.47 15.74
CA LEU A 35 6.61 10.25 15.89
C LEU A 35 7.94 10.59 16.54
N VAL A 36 8.33 9.83 17.56
CA VAL A 36 9.58 9.98 18.29
C VAL A 36 10.35 8.68 18.21
N LEU A 37 11.46 8.68 17.48
CA LEU A 37 12.37 7.55 17.45
C LEU A 37 13.21 7.54 18.74
N LEU A 38 13.12 6.47 19.51
CA LEU A 38 13.83 6.32 20.77
C LEU A 38 15.09 5.47 20.58
N ALA A 39 16.14 5.83 21.32
CA ALA A 39 17.38 5.06 21.34
C ALA A 39 17.13 3.68 21.99
N PRO A 40 17.75 2.60 21.47
CA PRO A 40 17.61 1.27 22.05
C PRO A 40 18.00 1.25 23.53
N GLY A 41 17.10 0.77 24.39
CA GLY A 41 17.33 0.66 25.83
C GLY A 41 17.16 1.98 26.62
N ALA A 42 16.84 3.09 25.95
CA ALA A 42 16.65 4.40 26.57
C ALA A 42 15.20 4.92 26.41
N GLN A 43 14.22 4.02 26.20
CA GLN A 43 12.84 4.40 25.98
C GLN A 43 12.24 5.16 27.17
N GLU A 44 12.47 4.67 28.40
CA GLU A 44 11.97 5.33 29.62
C GLU A 44 12.61 6.71 29.82
N GLU A 45 13.92 6.82 29.57
CA GLU A 45 14.67 8.07 29.65
C GLU A 45 14.16 9.09 28.61
N GLY A 46 14.05 8.68 27.34
CA GLY A 46 13.56 9.55 26.28
C GLY A 46 12.14 10.06 26.54
N MET A 47 11.25 9.20 27.04
CA MET A 47 9.89 9.59 27.44
C MET A 47 9.85 10.45 28.70
N ALA A 48 10.77 10.27 29.64
CA ALA A 48 10.91 11.17 30.80
C ALA A 48 11.39 12.56 30.37
N THR A 49 12.32 12.64 29.43
CA THR A 49 12.80 13.91 28.89
C THR A 49 11.70 14.65 28.14
N LEU A 50 10.92 13.98 27.28
CA LEU A 50 9.78 14.59 26.60
C LEU A 50 8.76 15.18 27.56
N ARG A 51 8.41 14.45 28.63
CA ARG A 51 7.52 14.94 29.69
C ARG A 51 8.09 16.17 30.41
N SER A 52 9.36 16.11 30.81
CA SER A 52 9.97 17.19 31.59
C SER A 52 10.26 18.46 30.79
N ARG A 53 10.65 18.34 29.51
CA ARG A 53 11.03 19.49 28.67
C ARG A 53 9.90 20.03 27.81
N ALA A 54 9.04 19.17 27.30
CA ALA A 54 7.96 19.54 26.39
C ALA A 54 6.57 19.46 27.02
N GLY A 55 6.44 18.95 28.25
CA GLY A 55 5.16 18.87 28.95
C GLY A 55 4.18 17.88 28.33
N THR A 56 4.66 16.86 27.62
CA THR A 56 3.80 15.84 27.02
C THR A 56 3.10 15.01 28.10
N GLU A 57 1.94 14.45 27.76
CA GLU A 57 1.23 13.52 28.62
C GLU A 57 2.03 12.21 28.84
N PRO A 58 1.74 11.44 29.90
CA PRO A 58 2.21 10.07 30.02
C PRO A 58 1.82 9.23 28.80
N ALA A 59 2.69 8.29 28.43
CA ALA A 59 2.44 7.42 27.29
C ALA A 59 2.05 6.02 27.73
N GLU A 60 1.01 5.49 27.08
CA GLU A 60 0.57 4.11 27.24
C GLU A 60 1.47 3.17 26.45
N ARG A 61 1.72 1.98 27.00
CA ARG A 61 2.63 1.00 26.39
C ARG A 61 1.85 0.01 25.54
N ILE A 62 2.17 -0.08 24.26
CA ILE A 62 1.55 -1.02 23.33
C ILE A 62 2.47 -2.22 23.11
N ARG A 63 1.96 -3.42 23.42
CA ARG A 63 2.67 -4.68 23.20
C ARG A 63 2.24 -5.36 21.89
N PRO A 64 3.11 -6.16 21.25
CA PRO A 64 2.83 -6.81 19.95
C PRO A 64 1.70 -7.84 19.98
N ASP A 65 1.50 -8.50 21.11
CA ASP A 65 0.56 -9.61 21.30
C ASP A 65 -0.84 -9.17 21.73
N VAL A 66 -0.98 -7.93 22.18
CA VAL A 66 -2.24 -7.37 22.67
C VAL A 66 -2.95 -6.63 21.55
N THR A 67 -4.07 -7.18 21.10
CA THR A 67 -4.96 -6.56 20.09
C THR A 67 -6.26 -6.05 20.70
N GLU A 68 -6.75 -6.69 21.76
CA GLU A 68 -7.90 -6.22 22.52
C GLU A 68 -7.62 -4.83 23.07
N SER A 69 -8.53 -3.89 22.83
CA SER A 69 -8.43 -2.46 23.18
C SER A 69 -7.30 -1.66 22.54
N THR A 70 -6.41 -2.19 21.67
CA THR A 70 -5.33 -1.36 21.09
C THR A 70 -5.90 -0.14 20.40
N ALA A 71 -6.90 -0.30 19.54
CA ALA A 71 -7.58 0.81 18.87
C ALA A 71 -8.20 1.81 19.88
N GLU A 72 -8.76 1.33 20.98
CA GLU A 72 -9.31 2.18 22.05
C GLU A 72 -8.20 2.96 22.78
N VAL A 73 -7.06 2.33 23.05
CA VAL A 73 -5.88 3.00 23.62
C VAL A 73 -5.35 4.06 22.65
N LEU A 74 -5.28 3.79 21.34
CA LEU A 74 -4.83 4.78 20.36
C LEU A 74 -5.75 6.02 20.29
N GLU A 75 -7.05 5.82 20.53
CA GLU A 75 -8.07 6.87 20.59
C GLU A 75 -8.00 7.68 21.88
N GLN A 76 -7.88 7.01 23.03
CA GLN A 76 -7.97 7.64 24.35
C GLN A 76 -6.63 8.21 24.83
N ALA A 77 -5.52 7.56 24.48
CA ALA A 77 -4.20 7.98 24.94
C ALA A 77 -3.69 9.16 24.11
N GLY A 78 -3.27 10.22 24.79
CA GLY A 78 -2.57 11.33 24.16
C GLY A 78 -1.17 10.93 23.65
N SER A 79 -0.53 9.95 24.29
CA SER A 79 0.76 9.42 23.85
C SER A 79 0.82 7.89 23.98
N VAL A 80 1.54 7.23 23.08
CA VAL A 80 1.75 5.78 23.10
C VAL A 80 3.20 5.42 22.80
N VAL A 81 3.68 4.28 23.31
CA VAL A 81 5.02 3.75 23.03
C VAL A 81 4.91 2.31 22.52
N PHE A 82 5.52 2.06 21.36
CA PHE A 82 5.73 0.74 20.79
C PHE A 82 7.17 0.30 21.12
N GLU A 83 7.35 -0.46 22.20
CA GLU A 83 8.70 -0.75 22.72
C GLU A 83 9.56 -1.56 21.76
N ASP A 84 8.98 -2.59 21.13
CA ASP A 84 9.66 -3.47 20.19
C ASP A 84 10.04 -2.75 18.90
N LEU A 85 9.22 -1.80 18.48
CA LEU A 85 9.54 -0.90 17.36
C LEU A 85 10.46 0.25 17.79
N GLY A 86 10.61 0.49 19.09
CA GLY A 86 11.38 1.58 19.71
C GLY A 86 10.99 2.96 19.19
N VAL A 87 9.68 3.20 19.10
CA VAL A 87 9.07 4.46 18.66
C VAL A 87 7.94 4.83 19.61
N ALA A 88 7.79 6.11 19.89
CA ALA A 88 6.63 6.66 20.56
C ALA A 88 5.85 7.56 19.61
N VAL A 89 4.55 7.67 19.83
CA VAL A 89 3.73 8.73 19.24
C VAL A 89 3.25 9.62 20.36
N VAL A 90 3.49 10.92 20.24
CA VAL A 90 3.15 11.91 21.26
C VAL A 90 2.27 13.00 20.68
N GLN A 91 1.15 13.29 21.35
CA GLN A 91 0.36 14.48 21.06
C GLN A 91 1.04 15.70 21.66
N ALA A 92 1.05 16.80 20.90
CA ALA A 92 1.63 18.06 21.34
C ALA A 92 0.73 19.25 20.98
N ALA A 93 0.32 19.99 22.01
CA ALA A 93 -0.39 21.24 21.85
C ALA A 93 0.47 22.27 21.07
N PRO A 94 -0.13 23.28 20.40
CA PRO A 94 0.61 24.22 19.54
C PRO A 94 1.84 24.87 20.19
N ASP A 95 1.77 25.17 21.48
CA ASP A 95 2.85 25.74 22.31
C ASP A 95 3.94 24.73 22.67
N GLN A 96 3.64 23.43 22.72
CA GLN A 96 4.57 22.34 23.02
C GLN A 96 5.38 21.86 21.80
N ARG A 97 4.85 22.03 20.58
CA ARG A 97 5.42 21.46 19.34
C ARG A 97 6.90 21.79 19.14
N ARG A 98 7.29 23.02 19.43
CA ARG A 98 8.68 23.47 19.30
C ARG A 98 9.59 22.70 20.25
N ALA A 99 9.18 22.55 21.51
CA ALA A 99 9.96 21.84 22.52
C ALA A 99 10.09 20.34 22.19
N VAL A 100 9.04 19.69 21.69
CA VAL A 100 9.11 18.30 21.21
C VAL A 100 10.13 18.16 20.09
N MET A 101 10.09 19.03 19.08
CA MET A 101 11.05 19.01 17.97
C MET A 101 12.49 19.31 18.38
N GLU A 102 12.69 20.22 19.35
CA GLU A 102 14.02 20.56 19.87
C GLU A 102 14.63 19.42 20.72
N THR A 103 13.80 18.56 21.33
CA THR A 103 14.27 17.45 22.18
C THR A 103 15.23 16.52 21.43
N ALA A 104 14.98 16.20 20.15
CA ALA A 104 15.87 15.35 19.35
C ALA A 104 17.28 15.92 19.11
N ARG A 105 17.48 17.23 19.31
CA ARG A 105 18.79 17.87 19.12
C ARG A 105 19.67 17.76 20.36
N ASP A 106 19.05 17.75 21.53
CA ASP A 106 19.72 17.94 22.81
C ASP A 106 19.73 16.68 23.68
N GLU A 107 18.95 15.66 23.32
CA GLU A 107 18.76 14.44 24.11
C GLU A 107 19.21 13.19 23.35
N PRO A 108 20.33 12.53 23.75
CA PRO A 108 20.78 11.29 23.13
C PRO A 108 19.76 10.15 23.13
N ALA A 109 18.84 10.12 24.11
CA ALA A 109 17.77 9.12 24.16
C ALA A 109 16.71 9.30 23.05
N VAL A 110 16.63 10.48 22.42
CA VAL A 110 15.67 10.81 21.35
C VAL A 110 16.43 11.01 20.02
N LEU A 111 16.34 10.02 19.14
CA LEU A 111 17.14 9.98 17.92
C LEU A 111 16.56 10.81 16.77
N ALA A 112 15.23 10.93 16.70
CA ALA A 112 14.52 11.70 15.68
C ALA A 112 13.12 12.05 16.18
N VAL A 113 12.59 13.18 15.71
CA VAL A 113 11.19 13.57 15.87
C VAL A 113 10.65 13.99 14.51
N GLU A 114 9.51 13.44 14.14
CA GLU A 114 8.82 13.70 12.87
C GLU A 114 7.34 13.96 13.14
N ARG A 115 6.68 14.72 12.27
CA ARG A 115 5.22 14.87 12.37
C ARG A 115 4.55 13.59 11.88
N GLU A 116 3.51 13.14 12.57
CA GLU A 116 2.68 12.03 12.11
C GLU A 116 1.97 12.42 10.81
N ARG A 117 2.06 11.53 9.82
CA ARG A 117 1.41 11.64 8.52
C ARG A 117 0.06 10.93 8.50
N VAL A 118 -0.77 11.38 7.57
CA VAL A 118 -1.93 10.64 7.07
C VAL A 118 -1.53 9.94 5.78
N LEU A 119 -1.89 8.67 5.69
CA LEU A 119 -1.61 7.77 4.59
C LEU A 119 -2.93 7.23 4.03
N TRP A 120 -2.90 6.88 2.76
CA TRP A 120 -4.08 6.50 2.01
C TRP A 120 -3.86 5.19 1.26
N ALA A 121 -4.89 4.36 1.22
CA ALA A 121 -5.08 3.44 0.11
C ALA A 121 -5.31 4.30 -1.14
N SER A 122 -4.64 3.97 -2.24
CA SER A 122 -4.88 4.69 -3.49
C SER A 122 -6.35 4.63 -3.88
N GLN A 123 -6.85 5.71 -4.49
CA GLN A 123 -8.25 5.77 -4.92
C GLN A 123 -8.58 4.54 -5.77
N LEU A 124 -9.69 3.87 -5.42
CA LEU A 124 -10.24 2.74 -6.17
C LEU A 124 -10.67 3.22 -7.56
N THR A 125 -9.74 3.27 -8.51
CA THR A 125 -10.08 3.48 -9.90
C THR A 125 -10.42 2.12 -10.51
N GLU A 126 -11.69 1.94 -10.91
CA GLU A 126 -12.09 0.77 -11.69
C GLU A 126 -11.19 0.66 -12.92
N SER A 127 -10.75 -0.55 -13.28
CA SER A 127 -10.18 -0.79 -14.61
C SER A 127 -11.31 -0.71 -15.65
N ARG A 128 -11.74 0.52 -15.98
CA ARG A 128 -12.32 0.73 -17.29
C ARG A 128 -11.15 0.59 -18.25
N ALA A 129 -11.28 -0.32 -19.23
CA ALA A 129 -10.56 -0.17 -20.48
C ALA A 129 -10.66 1.31 -20.85
N GLU A 130 -9.53 2.00 -20.97
CA GLU A 130 -9.49 3.44 -21.23
C GLU A 130 -10.13 3.71 -22.60
N THR A 131 -11.46 3.71 -22.67
CA THR A 131 -12.16 4.44 -23.72
C THR A 131 -11.88 5.89 -23.42
N ALA A 132 -10.82 6.42 -24.06
CA ALA A 132 -10.72 7.83 -24.36
C ALA A 132 -12.12 8.27 -24.80
N THR A 133 -12.76 9.12 -23.98
CA THR A 133 -14.10 9.60 -24.25
C THR A 133 -14.08 10.17 -25.66
N ALA A 134 -15.00 9.74 -26.53
CA ALA A 134 -15.09 10.20 -27.92
C ALA A 134 -15.15 11.74 -28.05
N ASP A 135 -15.39 12.45 -26.95
CA ASP A 135 -15.38 13.90 -26.83
C ASP A 135 -13.97 14.50 -26.69
N TYR A 136 -13.00 13.79 -26.11
CA TYR A 136 -11.57 14.16 -26.14
C TYR A 136 -11.00 14.05 -27.56
N LEU A 137 -11.35 12.98 -28.27
CA LEU A 137 -10.97 12.79 -29.67
C LEU A 137 -11.69 13.76 -30.62
N ARG A 138 -12.93 14.18 -30.32
CA ARG A 138 -13.63 15.26 -31.07
C ARG A 138 -12.97 16.62 -30.88
N GLY A 139 -12.60 16.97 -29.65
CA GLY A 139 -11.86 18.22 -29.36
C GLY A 139 -10.46 18.23 -29.99
N TYR A 140 -9.81 17.06 -30.10
CA TYR A 140 -8.52 16.91 -30.77
C TYR A 140 -8.65 16.94 -32.30
N HIS A 141 -9.74 16.41 -32.87
CA HIS A 141 -10.03 16.46 -34.30
C HIS A 141 -10.29 17.91 -34.78
N ASP A 142 -11.07 18.68 -34.03
CA ASP A 142 -11.42 20.06 -34.39
C ASP A 142 -10.24 21.03 -34.24
N GLY A 143 -9.30 20.75 -33.32
CA GLY A 143 -8.07 21.54 -33.16
C GLY A 143 -6.96 21.20 -34.16
N VAL A 144 -6.99 20.01 -34.77
CA VAL A 144 -5.97 19.54 -35.73
C VAL A 144 -6.35 19.90 -37.18
N GLU A 145 -7.64 20.06 -37.51
CA GLU A 145 -8.06 20.54 -38.85
C GLU A 145 -7.59 21.97 -39.17
N GLU A 146 -7.46 22.85 -38.18
CA GLU A 146 -6.98 24.23 -38.38
C GLU A 146 -5.45 24.30 -38.62
N LEU A 147 -4.70 23.30 -38.16
CA LEU A 147 -3.23 23.21 -38.30
C LEU A 147 -2.79 22.33 -39.49
N VAL A 148 -3.60 21.35 -39.90
CA VAL A 148 -3.29 20.45 -41.02
C VAL A 148 -3.50 21.10 -42.39
N GLN A 149 -4.30 22.17 -42.49
CA GLN A 149 -4.52 22.89 -43.75
C GLN A 149 -3.30 23.71 -44.22
N HIS A 150 -2.19 23.74 -43.47
CA HIS A 150 -0.95 24.44 -43.83
C HIS A 150 0.32 23.58 -43.84
N ALA A 151 0.24 22.27 -43.64
CA ALA A 151 1.44 21.40 -43.66
C ALA A 151 1.17 20.02 -44.27
N LEU A 152 0.94 19.99 -45.58
CA LEU A 152 1.16 18.76 -46.34
C LEU A 152 2.66 18.63 -46.63
N GLU A 153 3.29 17.57 -46.10
CA GLU A 153 4.04 16.55 -46.85
C GLU A 153 5.05 15.81 -45.95
N ARG A 154 4.81 14.50 -45.77
CA ARG A 154 5.71 13.44 -45.27
C ARG A 154 5.99 13.39 -43.76
N ILE A 155 5.03 12.87 -43.00
CA ILE A 155 5.35 12.03 -41.82
C ILE A 155 4.43 10.81 -41.84
N ASP A 156 5.05 9.64 -41.85
CA ASP A 156 4.44 8.33 -41.67
C ASP A 156 4.00 8.22 -40.19
N THR A 157 2.73 8.50 -39.92
CA THR A 157 2.15 8.30 -38.59
C THR A 157 1.90 6.81 -38.40
N ALA A 158 2.89 6.13 -37.82
CA ALA A 158 2.68 4.85 -37.18
C ALA A 158 1.51 5.01 -36.18
N ALA A 159 0.42 4.32 -36.48
CA ALA A 159 -0.78 4.31 -35.65
C ALA A 159 -0.42 4.00 -34.19
N VAL A 160 -0.78 4.91 -33.28
CA VAL A 160 -0.82 4.62 -31.85
C VAL A 160 -1.84 3.50 -31.68
N ARG A 161 -1.31 2.31 -31.43
CA ARG A 161 -2.10 1.09 -31.23
C ARG A 161 -2.27 0.92 -29.73
N GLU A 162 -3.52 0.97 -29.28
CA GLU A 162 -3.94 0.66 -27.92
C GLU A 162 -3.30 -0.66 -27.42
N PRO A 163 -2.64 -0.70 -26.24
CA PRO A 163 -2.20 -1.94 -25.64
C PRO A 163 -3.39 -2.66 -24.98
N GLY A 164 -4.20 -3.37 -25.77
CA GLY A 164 -5.07 -4.43 -25.24
C GLY A 164 -4.20 -5.54 -24.66
N THR A 165 -4.58 -6.15 -23.53
CA THR A 165 -3.76 -7.12 -22.77
C THR A 165 -2.85 -7.95 -23.68
N ALA A 166 -1.55 -8.03 -23.39
CA ALA A 166 -0.71 -9.02 -24.07
C ALA A 166 -1.43 -10.37 -24.05
N GLY A 167 -1.24 -11.21 -25.08
CA GLY A 167 -2.03 -12.42 -25.36
C GLY A 167 -1.94 -13.55 -24.33
N PHE A 168 -2.11 -13.24 -23.04
CA PHE A 168 -2.30 -14.15 -21.93
C PHE A 168 -3.71 -14.70 -21.98
N ASP A 169 -3.81 -16.02 -21.92
CA ASP A 169 -5.08 -16.70 -21.69
C ASP A 169 -5.36 -16.71 -20.19
N GLU A 170 -6.26 -15.84 -19.74
CA GLU A 170 -6.69 -15.74 -18.34
C GLU A 170 -7.88 -16.65 -17.99
N SER A 171 -8.19 -17.67 -18.80
CA SER A 171 -9.31 -18.59 -18.51
C SER A 171 -9.11 -19.40 -17.23
N LEU A 172 -7.87 -19.71 -16.86
CA LEU A 172 -7.52 -20.53 -15.70
C LEU A 172 -6.67 -19.79 -14.66
N VAL A 173 -5.80 -18.89 -15.08
CA VAL A 173 -4.83 -18.22 -14.21
C VAL A 173 -4.68 -16.77 -14.67
N THR A 174 -4.65 -15.80 -13.74
CA THR A 174 -4.47 -14.39 -14.12
C THR A 174 -3.12 -14.13 -14.78
N TRP A 175 -3.06 -13.12 -15.63
CA TRP A 175 -1.86 -12.73 -16.37
C TRP A 175 -0.72 -12.41 -15.41
N GLY A 176 -1.02 -11.79 -14.26
CA GLY A 176 -0.03 -11.40 -13.26
C GLY A 176 0.70 -12.61 -12.69
N LEU A 177 -0.03 -13.69 -12.38
CA LEU A 177 0.57 -14.93 -11.93
C LEU A 177 1.40 -15.60 -13.04
N GLN A 178 0.90 -15.60 -14.28
CA GLN A 178 1.63 -16.15 -15.42
C GLN A 178 2.94 -15.39 -15.69
N ALA A 179 2.89 -14.06 -15.68
CA ALA A 179 4.02 -13.16 -15.87
C ALA A 179 5.07 -13.34 -14.78
N ALA A 180 4.65 -13.48 -13.52
CA ALA A 180 5.52 -13.74 -12.39
C ALA A 180 5.99 -15.20 -12.27
N GLY A 181 5.58 -16.09 -13.19
CA GLY A 181 6.00 -17.50 -13.19
C GLY A 181 5.40 -18.36 -12.07
N VAL A 182 4.40 -17.86 -11.35
CA VAL A 182 3.80 -18.52 -10.17
C VAL A 182 3.24 -19.92 -10.47
N PRO A 183 2.58 -20.19 -11.62
CA PRO A 183 2.09 -21.55 -11.93
C PRO A 183 3.18 -22.61 -12.05
N ARG A 184 4.44 -22.20 -12.29
CA ARG A 184 5.59 -23.11 -12.40
C ARG A 184 6.34 -23.29 -11.08
N SER A 185 6.04 -22.48 -10.07
CA SER A 185 6.70 -22.60 -8.77
C SER A 185 6.32 -23.91 -8.09
N ALA A 186 7.29 -24.56 -7.47
CA ALA A 186 7.08 -25.75 -6.66
C ALA A 186 6.52 -25.41 -5.26
N PHE A 187 6.53 -24.12 -4.90
CA PHE A 187 6.17 -23.60 -3.59
C PHE A 187 4.77 -22.95 -3.64
N SER A 188 4.11 -22.91 -2.50
CA SER A 188 2.75 -22.38 -2.32
C SER A 188 2.67 -21.31 -1.22
N GLY A 189 3.76 -21.07 -0.50
CA GLY A 189 3.82 -20.25 0.70
C GLY A 189 3.46 -21.02 1.97
N GLN A 190 3.46 -22.36 1.92
CA GLN A 190 3.01 -23.19 3.04
C GLN A 190 3.82 -22.91 4.31
N GLY A 191 3.11 -22.71 5.43
CA GLY A 191 3.73 -22.44 6.73
C GLY A 191 4.37 -21.05 6.86
N VAL A 192 4.14 -20.16 5.88
CA VAL A 192 4.61 -18.78 5.93
C VAL A 192 3.47 -17.84 6.25
N ARG A 193 3.71 -16.96 7.22
CA ARG A 193 2.77 -15.92 7.68
C ARG A 193 2.96 -14.64 6.90
N VAL A 194 1.90 -14.17 6.26
CA VAL A 194 1.86 -12.92 5.49
C VAL A 194 0.87 -11.96 6.13
N ALA A 195 1.37 -10.82 6.60
CA ALA A 195 0.54 -9.73 7.07
C ALA A 195 0.23 -8.75 5.94
N VAL A 196 -1.05 -8.41 5.78
CA VAL A 196 -1.52 -7.32 4.91
C VAL A 196 -2.11 -6.23 5.82
N LEU A 197 -1.46 -5.07 5.85
CA LEU A 197 -1.91 -3.91 6.62
C LEU A 197 -2.59 -2.92 5.67
N ASP A 198 -3.92 -2.83 5.76
CA ASP A 198 -4.74 -2.16 4.76
C ASP A 198 -6.11 -1.72 5.34
N THR A 199 -7.18 -1.67 4.55
CA THR A 199 -8.55 -1.28 4.96
C THR A 199 -9.33 -2.38 5.69
N GLY A 200 -8.66 -3.49 6.02
CA GLY A 200 -9.26 -4.66 6.66
C GLY A 200 -9.36 -5.85 5.70
N VAL A 201 -10.19 -6.83 6.05
CA VAL A 201 -10.50 -7.98 5.20
C VAL A 201 -11.96 -8.36 5.32
N ASP A 202 -12.56 -8.85 4.23
CA ASP A 202 -13.81 -9.57 4.32
C ASP A 202 -13.61 -10.93 5.01
N THR A 203 -13.91 -10.96 6.31
CA THR A 203 -13.71 -12.14 7.16
C THR A 203 -14.57 -13.35 6.76
N GLY A 204 -15.65 -13.10 6.02
CA GLY A 204 -16.55 -14.13 5.48
C GLY A 204 -16.22 -14.57 4.06
N HIS A 205 -15.17 -14.02 3.42
CA HIS A 205 -14.89 -14.31 2.02
C HIS A 205 -14.50 -15.78 1.83
N PRO A 206 -15.20 -16.56 0.97
CA PRO A 206 -15.02 -18.01 0.87
C PRO A 206 -13.61 -18.42 0.45
N ASP A 207 -12.92 -17.61 -0.35
CA ASP A 207 -11.56 -17.88 -0.79
C ASP A 207 -10.48 -17.64 0.30
N LEU A 208 -10.81 -16.88 1.35
CA LEU A 208 -9.83 -16.38 2.34
C LEU A 208 -10.04 -16.96 3.73
N THR A 209 -11.30 -17.13 4.15
CA THR A 209 -11.68 -17.42 5.54
C THR A 209 -10.99 -18.66 6.12
N ALA A 210 -10.75 -19.69 5.30
CA ALA A 210 -10.12 -20.94 5.74
C ALA A 210 -8.63 -20.81 6.12
N ARG A 211 -7.98 -19.69 5.76
CA ARG A 211 -6.55 -19.42 6.05
C ARG A 211 -6.36 -18.08 6.77
N LEU A 212 -7.45 -17.45 7.21
CA LEU A 212 -7.40 -16.21 7.98
C LEU A 212 -7.10 -16.53 9.44
N GLU A 213 -5.81 -16.65 9.76
CA GLU A 213 -5.31 -17.02 11.08
C GLU A 213 -5.33 -15.85 12.09
N GLY A 214 -5.25 -14.61 11.59
CA GLY A 214 -5.30 -13.42 12.42
C GLY A 214 -5.94 -12.24 11.72
N ALA A 215 -6.86 -11.57 12.41
CA ALA A 215 -7.51 -10.35 11.93
C ALA A 215 -7.68 -9.37 13.09
N ALA A 216 -7.14 -8.15 12.94
CA ALA A 216 -7.21 -7.12 13.97
C ALA A 216 -7.48 -5.74 13.35
N SER A 217 -8.15 -4.86 14.11
CA SER A 217 -8.33 -3.46 13.72
C SER A 217 -7.58 -2.54 14.67
N PHE A 218 -6.87 -1.59 14.08
CA PHE A 218 -6.15 -0.50 14.76
C PHE A 218 -6.80 0.85 14.45
N VAL A 219 -7.95 0.84 13.76
CA VAL A 219 -8.75 2.03 13.47
C VAL A 219 -9.83 2.16 14.55
N PRO A 220 -9.82 3.24 15.36
CA PRO A 220 -10.80 3.45 16.40
C PRO A 220 -12.25 3.37 15.90
N GLY A 221 -13.10 2.69 16.66
CA GLY A 221 -14.53 2.54 16.36
C GLY A 221 -14.86 1.68 15.14
N GLN A 222 -13.88 1.04 14.49
CA GLN A 222 -14.11 0.22 13.29
C GLN A 222 -13.65 -1.22 13.51
N ALA A 223 -14.50 -2.18 13.14
CA ALA A 223 -14.16 -3.59 13.12
C ALA A 223 -13.19 -3.90 11.96
N VAL A 224 -12.53 -5.07 12.00
CA VAL A 224 -11.60 -5.51 10.95
C VAL A 224 -12.24 -5.75 9.59
N GLN A 225 -13.58 -5.85 9.54
CA GLN A 225 -14.33 -6.03 8.31
C GLN A 225 -13.99 -4.92 7.31
N ASP A 226 -13.74 -5.32 6.06
CA ASP A 226 -13.36 -4.38 5.01
C ASP A 226 -14.59 -3.65 4.43
N GLY A 227 -14.81 -2.42 4.89
CA GLY A 227 -15.84 -1.52 4.34
C GLY A 227 -15.44 -0.86 3.02
N HIS A 228 -14.16 -0.86 2.65
CA HIS A 228 -13.64 -0.20 1.45
C HIS A 228 -13.42 -1.17 0.28
N GLY A 229 -12.92 -2.38 0.57
CA GLY A 229 -12.67 -3.47 -0.38
C GLY A 229 -11.20 -3.60 -0.83
N HIS A 230 -10.40 -2.56 -0.64
CA HIS A 230 -8.99 -2.52 -1.07
C HIS A 230 -8.14 -3.57 -0.33
N GLY A 231 -8.31 -3.70 0.99
CA GLY A 231 -7.59 -4.66 1.80
C GLY A 231 -7.90 -6.11 1.44
N THR A 232 -9.18 -6.43 1.21
CA THR A 232 -9.61 -7.75 0.74
C THR A 232 -9.00 -8.09 -0.63
N HIS A 233 -8.88 -7.10 -1.52
CA HIS A 233 -8.22 -7.28 -2.81
C HIS A 233 -6.72 -7.55 -2.66
N CYS A 234 -6.04 -6.83 -1.77
CA CYS A 234 -4.61 -7.04 -1.49
C CYS A 234 -4.33 -8.40 -0.81
N VAL A 235 -5.17 -8.80 0.14
CA VAL A 235 -5.11 -10.14 0.77
C VAL A 235 -5.28 -11.24 -0.28
N GLY A 236 -6.25 -11.11 -1.18
CA GLY A 236 -6.44 -12.08 -2.24
C GLY A 236 -5.28 -12.14 -3.25
N THR A 237 -4.67 -11.01 -3.59
CA THR A 237 -3.59 -10.99 -4.58
C THR A 237 -2.36 -11.71 -4.02
N SER A 238 -2.05 -11.47 -2.75
CA SER A 238 -0.93 -12.14 -2.08
C SER A 238 -1.22 -13.61 -1.78
N CYS A 239 -2.40 -13.92 -1.24
CA CYS A 239 -2.68 -15.20 -0.60
C CYS A 239 -3.95 -15.90 -1.10
N GLY A 240 -4.56 -15.49 -2.21
CA GLY A 240 -5.74 -16.16 -2.78
C GLY A 240 -5.49 -17.65 -3.06
N PRO A 241 -6.53 -18.50 -2.98
CA PRO A 241 -6.37 -19.95 -3.01
C PRO A 241 -5.95 -20.44 -4.39
N ARG A 242 -5.44 -21.67 -4.44
CA ARG A 242 -5.05 -22.33 -5.71
C ARG A 242 -6.26 -22.55 -6.62
N THR A 243 -7.41 -22.81 -6.02
CA THR A 243 -8.69 -23.05 -6.68
C THR A 243 -9.75 -22.16 -6.04
N PRO A 244 -9.88 -20.90 -6.50
CA PRO A 244 -10.93 -20.00 -6.02
C PRO A 244 -12.32 -20.47 -6.42
N GLY A 245 -13.35 -19.95 -5.75
CA GLY A 245 -14.76 -20.24 -6.06
C GLY A 245 -15.18 -19.85 -7.48
N ALA A 246 -14.47 -18.91 -8.10
CA ALA A 246 -14.60 -18.56 -9.51
C ALA A 246 -13.22 -18.45 -10.16
N ALA A 247 -13.06 -19.06 -11.34
CA ALA A 247 -11.84 -18.89 -12.15
C ALA A 247 -11.70 -17.43 -12.62
N PRO A 248 -10.48 -16.97 -12.91
CA PRO A 248 -9.18 -17.66 -12.79
C PRO A 248 -8.53 -17.63 -11.40
N ARG A 249 -7.50 -18.48 -11.19
CA ARG A 249 -6.59 -18.40 -10.04
C ARG A 249 -5.86 -17.05 -10.03
N TYR A 250 -5.89 -16.34 -8.90
CA TYR A 250 -5.34 -15.00 -8.76
C TYR A 250 -4.32 -14.82 -7.62
N GLY A 251 -4.27 -15.71 -6.62
CA GLY A 251 -3.34 -15.59 -5.49
C GLY A 251 -1.96 -16.19 -5.73
N VAL A 252 -0.92 -15.46 -5.31
CA VAL A 252 0.49 -15.87 -5.44
C VAL A 252 0.83 -17.02 -4.48
N ALA A 253 0.77 -16.78 -3.17
CA ALA A 253 1.07 -17.73 -2.10
C ALA A 253 -0.21 -18.43 -1.61
N CYS A 254 -0.67 -19.39 -2.40
CA CYS A 254 -1.98 -20.00 -2.24
C CYS A 254 -2.17 -20.93 -1.03
N GLU A 255 -1.14 -21.15 -0.21
CA GLU A 255 -1.20 -21.91 1.05
C GLU A 255 -0.54 -21.17 2.23
N ALA A 256 -0.25 -19.87 2.07
CA ALA A 256 0.21 -19.03 3.17
C ALA A 256 -0.88 -18.77 4.22
N GLU A 257 -0.44 -18.54 5.46
CA GLU A 257 -1.26 -18.12 6.60
C GLU A 257 -1.51 -16.60 6.49
N ILE A 258 -2.79 -16.20 6.52
CA ILE A 258 -3.21 -14.82 6.28
C ILE A 258 -3.36 -14.10 7.61
N TYR A 259 -2.67 -12.96 7.74
CA TYR A 259 -2.85 -11.99 8.80
C TYR A 259 -3.33 -10.67 8.20
N ALA A 260 -4.51 -10.19 8.60
CA ALA A 260 -5.09 -8.95 8.08
C ALA A 260 -5.21 -7.89 9.19
N GLY A 261 -4.46 -6.79 9.05
CA GLY A 261 -4.53 -5.65 9.94
C GLY A 261 -5.27 -4.48 9.30
N LYS A 262 -6.40 -4.06 9.87
CA LYS A 262 -7.06 -2.82 9.47
C LYS A 262 -6.31 -1.64 10.09
N VAL A 263 -5.54 -0.93 9.28
CA VAL A 263 -4.81 0.30 9.63
C VAL A 263 -5.32 1.51 8.87
N LEU A 264 -6.19 1.29 7.88
CA LEU A 264 -6.92 2.30 7.13
C LEU A 264 -8.43 2.14 7.39
N GLY A 265 -9.11 3.25 7.63
CA GLY A 265 -10.56 3.25 7.83
C GLY A 265 -11.34 2.93 6.56
N ASP A 266 -12.66 2.85 6.67
CA ASP A 266 -13.55 2.58 5.53
C ASP A 266 -13.52 3.67 4.44
N GLY A 267 -13.00 4.86 4.75
CA GLY A 267 -12.70 5.92 3.78
C GLY A 267 -11.32 5.80 3.09
N GLY A 268 -10.56 4.74 3.37
CA GLY A 268 -9.24 4.50 2.79
C GLY A 268 -8.07 5.26 3.44
N GLY A 269 -8.32 6.13 4.41
CA GLY A 269 -7.29 6.88 5.13
C GLY A 269 -6.92 6.30 6.50
N GLY A 270 -5.69 6.50 6.93
CA GLY A 270 -5.21 6.15 8.27
C GLY A 270 -3.95 6.94 8.65
N THR A 271 -3.49 6.80 9.88
CA THR A 271 -2.33 7.55 10.39
C THR A 271 -1.13 6.66 10.66
N ASP A 272 0.06 7.25 10.75
CA ASP A 272 1.26 6.50 11.14
C ASP A 272 1.06 5.73 12.44
N THR A 273 0.37 6.29 13.45
CA THR A 273 0.07 5.56 14.70
C THR A 273 -0.64 4.23 14.43
N GLN A 274 -1.64 4.23 13.54
CA GLN A 274 -2.43 3.04 13.23
C GLN A 274 -1.58 2.02 12.46
N ILE A 275 -0.77 2.50 11.53
CA ILE A 275 0.15 1.66 10.74
C ILE A 275 1.24 1.05 11.63
N LEU A 276 1.84 1.84 12.52
CA LEU A 276 2.83 1.38 13.50
C LEU A 276 2.24 0.34 14.45
N ALA A 277 0.99 0.51 14.88
CA ALA A 277 0.29 -0.49 15.68
C ALA A 277 0.09 -1.81 14.90
N GLY A 278 -0.32 -1.72 13.63
CA GLY A 278 -0.43 -2.88 12.75
C GLY A 278 0.92 -3.57 12.49
N MET A 279 2.00 -2.80 12.30
CA MET A 279 3.36 -3.33 12.12
C MET A 279 3.85 -4.03 13.40
N ASN A 280 3.60 -3.43 14.56
CA ASN A 280 3.94 -4.00 15.86
C ASN A 280 3.19 -5.33 16.08
N TRP A 281 1.89 -5.35 15.76
CA TRP A 281 1.10 -6.57 15.83
C TRP A 281 1.59 -7.66 14.87
N ALA A 282 1.77 -7.35 13.59
CA ALA A 282 2.24 -8.31 12.61
C ALA A 282 3.61 -8.92 12.97
N PHE A 283 4.49 -8.10 13.56
CA PHE A 283 5.75 -8.54 14.13
C PHE A 283 5.54 -9.52 15.29
N GLY A 284 4.66 -9.19 16.24
CA GLY A 284 4.28 -10.07 17.34
C GLY A 284 3.67 -11.40 16.91
N GLN A 285 2.96 -11.40 15.77
CA GLN A 285 2.43 -12.62 15.14
C GLN A 285 3.49 -13.44 14.40
N GLY A 286 4.74 -12.98 14.34
CA GLY A 286 5.83 -13.69 13.65
C GLY A 286 5.66 -13.69 12.12
N CYS A 287 5.00 -12.67 11.56
CA CYS A 287 4.84 -12.56 10.12
C CYS A 287 6.20 -12.38 9.44
N ARG A 288 6.48 -13.19 8.41
CA ARG A 288 7.72 -13.09 7.62
C ARG A 288 7.70 -11.89 6.69
N VAL A 289 6.49 -11.45 6.31
CA VAL A 289 6.26 -10.35 5.39
C VAL A 289 5.16 -9.45 5.91
N ILE A 290 5.36 -8.14 5.82
CA ILE A 290 4.34 -7.10 6.01
C ILE A 290 4.15 -6.40 4.67
N SER A 291 2.96 -6.52 4.09
CA SER A 291 2.55 -5.86 2.85
C SER A 291 1.73 -4.62 3.17
N MET A 292 2.15 -3.47 2.66
CA MET A 292 1.49 -2.17 2.86
C MET A 292 1.17 -1.53 1.51
N SER A 293 -0.08 -1.68 1.06
CA SER A 293 -0.56 -1.10 -0.19
C SER A 293 -1.13 0.31 0.03
N LEU A 294 -0.34 1.13 0.72
CA LEU A 294 -0.73 2.45 1.21
C LEU A 294 0.46 3.41 1.11
N GLY A 295 0.18 4.71 1.14
CA GLY A 295 1.25 5.69 1.18
C GLY A 295 0.81 7.13 1.34
N SER A 296 1.80 8.02 1.36
CA SER A 296 1.63 9.47 1.37
C SER A 296 2.59 10.10 0.35
N PRO A 297 2.15 11.09 -0.44
CA PRO A 297 3.02 11.76 -1.41
C PRO A 297 4.24 12.40 -0.74
N VAL A 298 5.36 12.42 -1.47
CA VAL A 298 6.59 13.11 -1.04
C VAL A 298 7.06 14.05 -2.14
N GLY A 299 7.71 15.15 -1.75
CA GLY A 299 8.25 16.10 -2.71
C GLY A 299 9.58 15.65 -3.33
N PRO A 300 9.95 16.17 -4.52
CA PRO A 300 11.30 16.05 -5.06
C PRO A 300 12.36 16.54 -4.05
N GLY A 301 13.35 15.71 -3.76
CA GLY A 301 14.41 15.99 -2.79
C GLY A 301 14.02 15.80 -1.32
N GLU A 302 12.77 15.40 -1.03
CA GLU A 302 12.34 15.05 0.33
C GLU A 302 13.07 13.79 0.82
N ARG A 303 13.64 13.86 2.03
CA ARG A 303 14.35 12.74 2.66
C ARG A 303 13.36 11.72 3.22
N PRO A 304 13.68 10.41 3.20
CA PRO A 304 12.86 9.40 3.86
C PRO A 304 12.74 9.63 5.37
N SER A 305 11.66 9.10 5.95
CA SER A 305 11.45 9.08 7.40
C SER A 305 12.57 8.29 8.08
N ARG A 306 13.26 8.92 9.04
CA ARG A 306 14.25 8.25 9.88
C ARG A 306 13.57 7.28 10.84
N VAL A 307 12.34 7.58 11.26
CA VAL A 307 11.53 6.69 12.11
C VAL A 307 11.24 5.38 11.38
N TYR A 308 10.57 5.45 10.21
CA TYR A 308 10.21 4.24 9.46
C TYR A 308 11.43 3.47 8.95
N GLU A 309 12.49 4.15 8.53
CA GLU A 309 13.74 3.47 8.13
C GLU A 309 14.31 2.62 9.27
N GLN A 310 14.35 3.16 10.50
CA GLN A 310 14.89 2.41 11.64
C GLN A 310 13.97 1.26 12.05
N ILE A 311 12.66 1.44 11.96
CA ILE A 311 11.68 0.38 12.22
C ILE A 311 11.83 -0.75 11.20
N ALA A 312 11.87 -0.42 9.90
CA ALA A 312 12.08 -1.41 8.84
C ALA A 312 13.42 -2.16 9.02
N ARG A 313 14.51 -1.49 9.42
CA ARG A 313 15.78 -2.15 9.78
C ARG A 313 15.68 -3.08 10.99
N ARG A 314 14.91 -2.71 12.01
CA ARG A 314 14.69 -3.54 13.20
C ARG A 314 13.92 -4.80 12.81
N LEU A 315 12.81 -4.65 12.07
CA LEU A 315 12.00 -5.76 11.58
C LEU A 315 12.79 -6.70 10.66
N MET A 316 13.54 -6.15 9.71
CA MET A 316 14.37 -6.95 8.78
C MET A 316 15.42 -7.77 9.53
N ARG A 317 16.09 -7.20 10.54
CA ARG A 317 17.03 -7.95 11.38
C ARG A 317 16.36 -9.03 12.22
N ALA A 318 15.10 -8.84 12.57
CA ALA A 318 14.29 -9.81 13.30
C ALA A 318 13.59 -10.84 12.38
N GLY A 319 13.80 -10.78 11.07
CA GLY A 319 13.30 -11.78 10.12
C GLY A 319 12.00 -11.42 9.38
N THR A 320 11.50 -10.19 9.57
CA THR A 320 10.29 -9.66 8.91
C THR A 320 10.66 -8.65 7.84
N LEU A 321 10.24 -8.89 6.59
CA LEU A 321 10.46 -7.96 5.48
C LEU A 321 9.23 -7.07 5.27
N VAL A 322 9.45 -5.76 5.16
CA VAL A 322 8.39 -4.77 4.89
C VAL A 322 8.38 -4.46 3.40
N VAL A 323 7.21 -4.54 2.77
CA VAL A 323 6.98 -4.30 1.34
C VAL A 323 5.92 -3.22 1.20
N ALA A 324 6.16 -2.20 0.38
CA ALA A 324 5.22 -1.09 0.23
C ALA A 324 5.06 -0.63 -1.22
N ALA A 325 3.88 -0.12 -1.53
CA ALA A 325 3.53 0.45 -2.82
C ALA A 325 4.34 1.73 -3.10
N ALA A 326 4.89 1.86 -4.30
CA ALA A 326 5.71 3.02 -4.65
C ALA A 326 4.94 4.34 -4.74
N GLY A 327 3.62 4.30 -4.94
CA GLY A 327 2.78 5.48 -5.15
C GLY A 327 2.21 5.54 -6.58
N ASN A 328 1.11 6.28 -6.71
CA ASN A 328 0.28 6.36 -7.93
C ASN A 328 0.05 7.81 -8.39
N GLU A 329 0.95 8.73 -8.01
CA GLU A 329 0.81 10.17 -8.23
C GLU A 329 1.35 10.62 -9.59
N SER A 330 2.04 9.76 -10.32
CA SER A 330 2.57 10.10 -11.65
C SER A 330 1.48 10.21 -12.72
N GLU A 331 1.74 10.97 -13.77
CA GLU A 331 0.92 11.08 -14.97
C GLU A 331 1.85 10.97 -16.19
N ARG A 332 2.37 9.77 -16.41
CA ARG A 332 3.42 9.51 -17.41
C ARG A 332 2.91 9.65 -18.85
N PRO A 333 3.78 10.09 -19.78
CA PRO A 333 5.19 10.44 -19.58
C PRO A 333 5.41 11.89 -19.10
N HIS A 334 4.35 12.66 -18.85
CA HIS A 334 4.42 14.10 -18.65
C HIS A 334 4.87 14.51 -17.25
N VAL A 335 4.32 13.85 -16.23
CA VAL A 335 4.65 14.09 -14.83
C VAL A 335 5.10 12.78 -14.20
N VAL A 336 6.27 12.79 -13.56
CA VAL A 336 6.81 11.64 -12.84
C VAL A 336 7.06 12.10 -11.41
N GLU A 337 6.39 11.45 -10.46
CA GLU A 337 6.49 11.75 -9.04
C GLU A 337 7.44 10.77 -8.34
N PRO A 338 8.11 11.19 -7.26
CA PRO A 338 9.02 10.34 -6.50
C PRO A 338 8.27 9.24 -5.75
N VAL A 339 8.95 8.13 -5.46
CA VAL A 339 8.43 7.08 -4.57
C VAL A 339 7.95 7.69 -3.24
N GLY A 340 6.71 7.38 -2.85
CA GLY A 340 6.05 7.92 -1.66
C GLY A 340 6.50 7.29 -0.34
N HIS A 341 6.04 7.86 0.77
CA HIS A 341 6.23 7.30 2.11
C HIS A 341 5.23 6.16 2.37
N PRO A 342 5.59 5.03 3.00
CA PRO A 342 6.91 4.67 3.56
C PRO A 342 7.82 3.91 2.59
N ALA A 343 7.37 3.60 1.37
CA ALA A 343 8.15 2.87 0.37
C ALA A 343 9.49 3.54 0.05
N ASN A 344 9.60 4.86 0.25
CA ASN A 344 10.84 5.58 0.03
C ASN A 344 11.95 5.32 1.06
N CYS A 345 11.67 4.60 2.15
CA CYS A 345 12.68 4.19 3.11
C CYS A 345 13.57 3.09 2.52
N PRO A 346 14.91 3.21 2.51
CA PRO A 346 15.81 2.22 1.90
C PRO A 346 15.66 0.77 2.39
N SER A 347 15.20 0.58 3.63
CA SER A 347 14.98 -0.73 4.23
C SER A 347 13.56 -1.29 4.01
N VAL A 348 12.67 -0.52 3.38
CA VAL A 348 11.37 -0.98 2.88
C VAL A 348 11.55 -1.40 1.42
N LEU A 349 10.92 -2.49 1.00
CA LEU A 349 10.96 -2.95 -0.38
C LEU A 349 9.88 -2.22 -1.19
N ALA A 350 10.30 -1.29 -2.03
CA ALA A 350 9.43 -0.46 -2.86
C ALA A 350 9.02 -1.17 -4.16
N VAL A 351 7.72 -1.19 -4.44
CA VAL A 351 7.16 -1.93 -5.58
C VAL A 351 6.52 -1.00 -6.61
N GLY A 352 7.07 -1.00 -7.83
CA GLY A 352 6.52 -0.33 -9.01
C GLY A 352 5.47 -1.19 -9.74
N ALA A 353 4.61 -0.55 -10.54
CA ALA A 353 3.51 -1.22 -11.25
C ALA A 353 3.79 -1.36 -12.75
N LEU A 354 3.53 -2.55 -13.27
CA LEU A 354 3.56 -2.87 -14.70
C LEU A 354 2.18 -3.27 -15.22
N ASP A 355 1.96 -3.04 -16.50
CA ASP A 355 0.85 -3.65 -17.24
C ASP A 355 1.23 -5.01 -17.85
N SER A 356 0.27 -5.62 -18.56
CA SER A 356 0.48 -6.92 -19.21
C SER A 356 1.43 -6.88 -20.41
N HIS A 357 1.79 -5.70 -20.93
CA HIS A 357 2.84 -5.54 -21.95
C HIS A 357 4.22 -5.36 -21.33
N PHE A 358 4.33 -5.43 -20.00
CA PHE A 358 5.52 -5.09 -19.25
C PHE A 358 5.95 -3.63 -19.43
N ALA A 359 5.00 -2.74 -19.73
CA ALA A 359 5.21 -1.30 -19.70
C ALA A 359 4.98 -0.77 -18.28
N VAL A 360 5.70 0.30 -17.92
CA VAL A 360 5.49 1.02 -16.65
C VAL A 360 4.10 1.62 -16.66
N ALA A 361 3.31 1.33 -15.63
CA ALA A 361 1.96 1.88 -15.53
C ALA A 361 2.01 3.41 -15.48
N SER A 362 1.06 4.08 -16.14
CA SER A 362 1.07 5.55 -16.30
C SER A 362 1.10 6.31 -14.96
N PHE A 363 0.52 5.71 -13.92
CA PHE A 363 0.46 6.24 -12.57
C PHE A 363 1.68 5.91 -11.69
N SER A 364 2.50 4.92 -12.04
CA SER A 364 3.53 4.39 -11.13
C SER A 364 4.63 5.42 -10.88
N ASN A 365 4.90 5.73 -9.61
CA ASN A 365 6.02 6.62 -9.24
C ASN A 365 7.39 6.03 -9.59
N ALA A 366 8.41 6.90 -9.59
CA ALA A 366 9.78 6.55 -9.94
C ALA A 366 10.79 6.87 -8.83
N GLY A 367 11.94 6.22 -8.90
CA GLY A 367 13.07 6.48 -8.04
C GLY A 367 13.82 7.76 -8.39
N LEU A 368 13.27 8.90 -8.01
CA LEU A 368 13.82 10.23 -8.32
C LEU A 368 14.70 10.82 -7.21
N ASN A 369 14.48 10.43 -5.95
CA ASN A 369 15.23 10.99 -4.82
C ASN A 369 16.56 10.24 -4.62
N PRO A 370 17.68 10.94 -4.31
CA PRO A 370 19.01 10.31 -4.23
C PRO A 370 19.29 9.59 -2.91
N ASP A 371 18.74 10.08 -1.79
CA ASP A 371 19.02 9.61 -0.42
C ASP A 371 17.99 8.57 0.07
N GLY A 372 17.48 7.74 -0.85
CA GLY A 372 16.34 6.84 -0.65
C GLY A 372 15.24 7.09 -1.68
N GLY A 373 14.20 6.26 -1.69
CA GLY A 373 13.13 6.41 -2.69
C GLY A 373 13.38 5.69 -3.99
N GLN A 374 14.22 4.64 -4.04
CA GLN A 374 14.39 3.83 -5.25
C GLN A 374 13.22 2.85 -5.41
N ILE A 375 12.94 2.43 -6.65
CA ILE A 375 12.14 1.23 -6.90
C ILE A 375 13.06 0.01 -6.73
N ASP A 376 12.69 -0.92 -5.87
CA ASP A 376 13.46 -2.17 -5.72
C ASP A 376 13.09 -3.17 -6.82
N ILE A 377 11.79 -3.32 -7.10
CA ILE A 377 11.27 -4.28 -8.07
C ILE A 377 9.94 -3.79 -8.65
N ALA A 378 9.56 -4.31 -9.82
CA ALA A 378 8.26 -4.09 -10.41
C ALA A 378 7.43 -5.37 -10.50
N ALA A 379 6.12 -5.23 -10.38
CA ALA A 379 5.18 -6.34 -10.41
C ALA A 379 3.87 -5.98 -11.14
N PRO A 380 3.03 -6.97 -11.48
CA PRO A 380 1.72 -6.76 -12.09
C PRO A 380 0.85 -5.80 -11.27
N GLY A 381 0.50 -4.65 -11.84
CA GLY A 381 -0.26 -3.61 -11.14
C GLY A 381 -1.40 -3.00 -11.94
N VAL A 382 -1.64 -3.44 -13.18
CA VAL A 382 -2.77 -2.99 -14.02
C VAL A 382 -3.69 -4.16 -14.31
N ASP A 383 -4.99 -3.93 -14.16
CA ASP A 383 -6.03 -4.92 -14.44
C ASP A 383 -5.82 -6.24 -13.66
N VAL A 384 -5.58 -6.11 -12.35
CA VAL A 384 -5.32 -7.23 -11.44
C VAL A 384 -6.64 -7.69 -10.84
N LEU A 385 -7.05 -8.91 -11.18
CA LEU A 385 -8.20 -9.58 -10.55
C LEU A 385 -7.82 -10.10 -9.17
N SER A 386 -8.69 -9.90 -8.17
CA SER A 386 -8.56 -10.50 -6.83
C SER A 386 -9.90 -10.53 -6.10
N SER A 387 -9.93 -11.04 -4.86
CA SER A 387 -11.10 -11.09 -3.97
C SER A 387 -11.68 -9.71 -3.63
N TRP A 388 -12.97 -9.68 -3.31
CA TRP A 388 -13.73 -8.46 -3.01
C TRP A 388 -14.87 -8.75 -2.01
N PRO A 389 -15.18 -7.87 -1.01
CA PRO A 389 -16.16 -8.16 0.06
C PRO A 389 -17.62 -8.38 -0.37
N GLN A 390 -17.95 -8.08 -1.62
CA GLN A 390 -19.32 -8.06 -2.13
C GLN A 390 -19.40 -8.87 -3.42
N ALA A 391 -20.58 -9.46 -3.68
CA ALA A 391 -20.86 -10.16 -4.93
C ALA A 391 -20.48 -9.28 -6.15
N PRO A 392 -19.74 -9.81 -7.14
CA PRO A 392 -19.50 -11.24 -7.39
C PRO A 392 -18.41 -11.91 -6.53
N GLY A 393 -17.76 -11.19 -5.61
CA GLY A 393 -16.68 -11.71 -4.76
C GLY A 393 -15.29 -11.46 -5.35
N HIS A 394 -15.20 -10.92 -6.57
CA HIS A 394 -13.91 -10.59 -7.20
C HIS A 394 -14.01 -9.27 -7.95
N ARG A 395 -12.89 -8.56 -8.06
CA ARG A 395 -12.81 -7.29 -8.78
C ARG A 395 -11.43 -7.10 -9.42
N ARG A 396 -11.40 -6.44 -10.58
CA ARG A 396 -10.17 -5.96 -11.21
C ARG A 396 -9.87 -4.54 -10.78
N LEU A 397 -8.65 -4.30 -10.33
CA LEU A 397 -8.15 -2.99 -9.90
C LEU A 397 -6.79 -2.70 -10.52
N ARG A 398 -6.36 -1.44 -10.41
CA ARG A 398 -5.04 -1.00 -10.82
C ARG A 398 -4.40 -0.14 -9.74
N GLY A 399 -3.08 -0.19 -9.65
CA GLY A 399 -2.27 0.58 -8.71
C GLY A 399 -0.98 -0.17 -8.37
N THR A 400 0.03 0.56 -7.89
CA THR A 400 1.15 -0.03 -7.16
C THR A 400 0.66 -0.83 -5.95
N SER A 401 -0.49 -0.47 -5.38
CA SER A 401 -1.25 -1.25 -4.41
C SER A 401 -1.55 -2.70 -4.82
N MET A 402 -1.71 -2.99 -6.11
CA MET A 402 -1.94 -4.35 -6.61
C MET A 402 -0.62 -5.05 -6.96
N ALA A 403 0.43 -4.29 -7.27
CA ALA A 403 1.78 -4.82 -7.50
C ALA A 403 2.43 -5.31 -6.19
N THR A 404 2.32 -4.54 -5.10
CA THR A 404 2.85 -4.85 -3.77
C THR A 404 2.48 -6.25 -3.26
N PRO A 405 1.19 -6.67 -3.23
CA PRO A 405 0.81 -7.98 -2.72
C PRO A 405 1.29 -9.13 -3.60
N HIS A 406 1.55 -8.92 -4.91
CA HIS A 406 2.23 -9.95 -5.71
C HIS A 406 3.63 -10.24 -5.16
N VAL A 407 4.38 -9.18 -4.84
CA VAL A 407 5.73 -9.28 -4.26
C VAL A 407 5.67 -9.92 -2.87
N ALA A 408 4.71 -9.51 -2.03
CA ALA A 408 4.55 -10.09 -0.70
C ALA A 408 4.29 -11.61 -0.75
N GLY A 409 3.41 -12.06 -1.66
CA GLY A 409 3.17 -13.48 -1.88
C GLY A 409 4.42 -14.19 -2.41
N ALA A 410 5.17 -13.60 -3.34
CA ALA A 410 6.40 -14.22 -3.85
C ALA A 410 7.48 -14.35 -2.77
N ILE A 411 7.62 -13.37 -1.87
CA ILE A 411 8.51 -13.50 -0.71
C ILE A 411 8.10 -14.67 0.17
N ALA A 412 6.79 -14.94 0.32
CA ALA A 412 6.34 -16.13 1.04
C ALA A 412 6.75 -17.44 0.34
N LEU A 413 6.70 -17.49 -1.00
CA LEU A 413 7.24 -18.62 -1.76
C LEU A 413 8.75 -18.81 -1.53
N PHE A 414 9.53 -17.72 -1.54
CA PHE A 414 10.97 -17.78 -1.23
C PHE A 414 11.24 -18.18 0.22
N ALA A 415 10.41 -17.76 1.17
CA ALA A 415 10.53 -18.13 2.58
C ALA A 415 10.22 -19.62 2.81
N GLU A 416 9.30 -20.21 2.06
CA GLU A 416 9.09 -21.66 2.05
C GLU A 416 10.28 -22.39 1.42
N ALA A 417 10.80 -21.88 0.29
CA ALA A 417 11.96 -22.46 -0.39
C ALA A 417 13.25 -22.42 0.45
N ALA A 418 13.40 -21.41 1.31
CA ALA A 418 14.54 -21.22 2.19
C ALA A 418 14.10 -20.83 3.62
N PRO A 419 13.58 -21.76 4.44
CA PRO A 419 13.00 -21.45 5.75
C PRO A 419 13.96 -20.74 6.72
N GLY A 420 15.25 -21.07 6.62
CA GLY A 420 16.31 -20.48 7.45
C GLY A 420 16.89 -19.15 6.93
N ALA A 421 16.45 -18.65 5.76
CA ALA A 421 16.95 -17.39 5.23
C ALA A 421 16.46 -16.21 6.07
N SER A 422 17.34 -15.24 6.30
CA SER A 422 17.01 -13.94 6.87
C SER A 422 16.15 -13.10 5.92
N ALA A 423 15.47 -12.07 6.43
CA ALA A 423 14.69 -11.16 5.58
C ALA A 423 15.55 -10.44 4.52
N ALA A 424 16.81 -10.13 4.84
CA ALA A 424 17.74 -9.55 3.89
C ALA A 424 18.10 -10.53 2.76
N GLU A 425 18.33 -11.81 3.08
CA GLU A 425 18.56 -12.85 2.07
C GLU A 425 17.31 -13.07 1.21
N LEU A 426 16.11 -13.08 1.79
CA LEU A 426 14.86 -13.15 1.02
C LEU A 426 14.72 -11.97 0.05
N LYS A 427 15.02 -10.74 0.48
CA LYS A 427 15.08 -9.57 -0.42
C LYS A 427 16.11 -9.82 -1.53
N SER A 428 17.31 -10.31 -1.21
CA SER A 428 18.32 -10.60 -2.22
C SER A 428 17.91 -11.69 -3.22
N PHE A 429 17.28 -12.79 -2.77
CA PHE A 429 16.80 -13.85 -3.66
C PHE A 429 15.74 -13.32 -4.63
N LEU A 430 14.79 -12.55 -4.12
CA LEU A 430 13.74 -11.92 -4.92
C LEU A 430 14.34 -11.01 -6.00
N LEU A 431 15.25 -10.11 -5.63
CA LEU A 431 15.85 -9.14 -6.55
C LEU A 431 16.77 -9.83 -7.57
N ALA A 432 17.53 -10.84 -7.15
CA ALA A 432 18.40 -11.60 -8.05
C ALA A 432 17.61 -12.49 -9.03
N GLY A 433 16.44 -12.98 -8.62
CA GLY A 433 15.53 -13.76 -9.46
C GLY A 433 14.68 -12.93 -10.40
N ALA A 434 14.64 -11.61 -10.26
CA ALA A 434 13.82 -10.74 -11.10
C ALA A 434 14.22 -10.84 -12.58
N ARG A 435 13.22 -10.86 -13.46
CA ARG A 435 13.42 -10.82 -14.90
C ARG A 435 13.71 -9.38 -15.31
N ARG A 436 14.96 -9.11 -15.70
CA ARG A 436 15.39 -7.80 -16.20
C ARG A 436 14.54 -7.36 -17.40
N LEU A 437 14.08 -6.11 -17.37
CA LEU A 437 13.36 -5.47 -18.46
C LEU A 437 14.25 -4.42 -19.14
N PRO A 438 14.04 -4.11 -20.44
CA PRO A 438 14.74 -3.03 -21.13
C PRO A 438 14.15 -1.65 -20.76
N LEU A 439 13.97 -1.40 -19.46
CA LEU A 439 13.39 -0.19 -18.89
C LEU A 439 14.36 0.43 -17.87
N PRO A 440 14.26 1.74 -17.60
CA PRO A 440 15.10 2.40 -16.60
C PRO A 440 14.93 1.78 -15.20
N ALA A 441 16.04 1.59 -14.49
CA ALA A 441 16.01 1.06 -13.12
C ALA A 441 15.24 1.97 -12.14
N VAL A 442 15.18 3.28 -12.43
CA VAL A 442 14.35 4.23 -11.66
C VAL A 442 12.86 3.89 -11.75
N ASP A 443 12.42 3.19 -12.79
CA ASP A 443 11.01 2.82 -12.98
C ASP A 443 10.71 1.38 -12.53
N VAL A 444 11.67 0.46 -12.66
CA VAL A 444 11.42 -0.98 -12.45
C VAL A 444 12.38 -1.69 -11.50
N GLY A 445 13.36 -0.99 -10.95
CA GLY A 445 14.37 -1.56 -10.07
C GLY A 445 15.10 -2.74 -10.74
N ALA A 446 15.09 -3.89 -10.06
CA ALA A 446 15.67 -5.14 -10.58
C ALA A 446 14.94 -5.72 -11.81
N GLY A 447 13.70 -5.29 -12.08
CA GLY A 447 12.87 -5.75 -13.19
C GLY A 447 11.56 -6.37 -12.72
N LEU A 448 10.99 -7.25 -13.55
CA LEU A 448 9.73 -7.94 -13.24
C LEU A 448 9.96 -9.06 -12.23
N LEU A 449 9.18 -9.05 -11.15
CA LEU A 449 9.08 -10.14 -10.18
C LEU A 449 9.00 -11.53 -10.83
N GLN A 450 9.75 -12.51 -10.30
CA GLN A 450 9.59 -13.93 -10.62
C GLN A 450 9.50 -14.76 -9.33
N ALA A 451 8.61 -15.76 -9.32
CA ALA A 451 8.50 -16.77 -8.27
C ALA A 451 9.68 -17.78 -8.34
N PRO A 452 10.07 -18.40 -7.21
CA PRO A 452 11.13 -19.40 -7.14
C PRO A 452 10.79 -20.73 -7.82
#